data_AF-A0A8S8ZBM7-F1
#
_entry.id   AF-A0A8S8ZBM7-F1
#
_cell.length_a   1.000
_cell.length_b   1.000
_cell.length_c   1.000
_cell.angle_alpha   90.00
_cell.angle_beta   90.00
_cell.angle_gamma   90.00
#
_symmetry.space_group_name_H-M   'P 1'
#
loop_
_entity.id
_entity.type
_entity.pdbx_description
1 polymer ?
#
loop_
_entity_poly.entity_id
_entity_poly.type
_entity_poly.pdbx_seq_one_letter_code
_entity_poly.pdbx_strand_id
1 'polypeptide(L)' 'MSDQIKPLFMKHYGISPWEINVITSILDKRFQTEDEEIENTYEEKFVSHLEISFPYSFNDEFFKWFDYKEWDRLKEFLKK' A
#
# COMPACT_ATOMS: atom_id res chain seq x y z
N MET A 1 -13.96 5.51 -22.24
CA MET A 1 -14.20 5.84 -20.82
C MET A 1 -12.83 5.95 -20.21
N SER A 2 -12.47 7.12 -19.70
CA SER A 2 -11.11 7.39 -19.22
C SER A 2 -10.89 6.58 -17.96
N ASP A 3 -10.18 5.44 -18.05
CA ASP A 3 -9.62 4.72 -16.91
C ASP A 3 -8.64 5.66 -16.22
N GLN A 4 -9.18 6.54 -15.37
CA GLN A 4 -8.41 7.43 -14.53
C GLN A 4 -7.73 6.55 -13.48
N ILE A 5 -6.46 6.21 -13.72
CA ILE A 5 -5.59 5.61 -12.72
C ILE A 5 -5.67 6.52 -11.49
N LYS A 6 -6.27 6.02 -10.42
CA LYS A 6 -6.43 6.82 -9.21
C LYS A 6 -5.14 6.76 -8.40
N PRO A 7 -4.72 7.91 -7.81
CA PRO A 7 -3.61 7.92 -6.89
C PRO A 7 -3.98 7.10 -5.65
N LEU A 8 -3.05 6.26 -5.22
CA LEU A 8 -3.12 5.52 -3.99
C LEU A 8 -2.14 6.18 -3.03
N PHE A 9 -2.63 6.62 -1.88
CA PHE A 9 -1.81 7.29 -0.87
C PHE A 9 -1.30 6.26 0.13
N MET A 10 0.00 6.26 0.36
CA MET A 10 0.68 5.36 1.27
C MET A 10 1.46 6.19 2.29
N LYS A 11 1.15 6.04 3.56
CA LYS A 11 1.84 6.73 4.65
C LYS A 11 2.62 5.74 5.48
N HIS A 12 3.89 6.03 5.75
CA HIS A 12 4.72 5.11 6.52
C HIS A 12 5.68 5.81 7.47
N TYR A 13 6.00 5.16 8.58
CA TYR A 13 7.15 5.51 9.43
C TYR A 13 7.85 4.25 9.90
N GLY A 14 9.17 4.32 10.08
CA GLY A 14 9.95 3.19 10.61
C GLY A 14 9.95 1.93 9.74
N ILE A 15 9.47 2.01 8.49
CA ILE A 15 9.51 0.94 7.48
C ILE A 15 10.79 1.10 6.65
N SER A 16 11.45 -0.01 6.31
CA SER A 16 12.68 0.04 5.50
C SER A 16 12.38 0.54 4.07
N PRO A 17 13.26 1.34 3.44
CA PRO A 17 13.06 1.78 2.05
C PRO A 17 12.90 0.62 1.05
N TRP A 18 13.53 -0.52 1.32
CA TRP A 18 13.36 -1.72 0.52
C TRP A 18 11.95 -2.32 0.62
N GLU A 19 11.33 -2.32 1.82
CA GLU A 19 9.97 -2.80 2.01
C GLU A 19 8.97 -1.91 1.27
N ILE A 20 9.16 -0.58 1.37
CA ILE A 20 8.38 0.40 0.61
C ILE A 20 8.51 0.11 -0.88
N ASN A 21 9.72 -0.04 -1.41
CA ASN A 21 9.94 -0.36 -2.82
C ASN A 21 9.25 -1.65 -3.28
N VAL A 22 9.20 -2.69 -2.44
CA VAL A 22 8.48 -3.92 -2.77
C VAL A 22 6.98 -3.66 -2.85
N ILE A 23 6.42 -2.95 -1.87
CA ILE A 23 4.99 -2.64 -1.79
C ILE A 23 4.58 -1.73 -2.95
N THR A 24 5.30 -0.64 -3.17
CA THR A 24 5.07 0.26 -4.31
C THR A 24 5.26 -0.50 -5.62
N SER A 25 6.25 -1.37 -5.79
CA SER A 25 6.39 -2.16 -7.02
C SER A 25 5.21 -3.09 -7.32
N ILE A 26 4.50 -3.58 -6.30
CA ILE A 26 3.27 -4.36 -6.50
C ILE A 26 2.10 -3.43 -6.85
N LEU A 27 1.96 -2.31 -6.12
CA LEU A 27 0.86 -1.37 -6.28
C LEU A 27 0.96 -0.57 -7.59
N ASP A 28 2.16 -0.16 -7.99
CA ASP A 28 2.47 0.67 -9.16
C ASP A 28 2.11 -0.01 -10.50
N LYS A 29 2.00 -1.34 -10.50
CA LYS A 29 1.48 -2.11 -11.66
C LYS A 29 0.04 -1.74 -12.02
N ARG A 30 -0.70 -1.18 -11.08
CA ARG A 30 -2.16 -1.04 -11.12
C ARG A 30 -2.61 0.36 -10.70
N PHE A 31 -2.00 0.93 -9.68
CA PHE A 31 -2.26 2.25 -9.13
C PHE A 31 -1.09 3.18 -9.39
N GLN A 32 -1.32 4.48 -9.26
CA GLN A 32 -0.22 5.42 -9.12
C GLN A 32 0.05 5.56 -7.62
N THR A 33 1.16 4.98 -7.15
CA THR A 33 1.49 4.95 -5.72
C THR A 33 2.15 6.27 -5.32
N GLU A 34 1.60 6.95 -4.33
CA GLU A 34 2.20 8.14 -3.70
C GLU A 34 2.57 7.78 -2.27
N ASP A 35 3.87 7.56 -2.02
CA ASP A 35 4.40 7.34 -0.68
C ASP A 35 4.74 8.66 0.02
N GLU A 36 4.39 8.72 1.30
CA GLU A 36 4.65 9.84 2.20
C GLU A 36 5.25 9.29 3.49
N GLU A 37 6.52 9.66 3.76
CA GLU A 37 7.16 9.37 5.04
C GLU A 37 6.62 10.34 6.10
N ILE A 38 5.96 9.79 7.11
CA ILE A 38 5.42 10.57 8.24
C ILE A 38 6.35 10.44 9.44
N GLU A 39 6.38 11.48 10.29
CA GLU A 39 7.06 11.38 11.58
C GLU A 39 6.25 10.49 12.54
N ASN A 40 6.95 9.68 13.34
CA ASN A 40 6.31 8.93 14.41
C ASN A 40 5.63 9.90 15.37
N THR A 41 4.30 9.86 15.43
CA THR A 41 3.57 10.45 16.53
C THR A 41 3.95 9.68 17.79
N TYR A 42 4.72 10.31 18.68
CA TYR A 42 5.27 9.78 19.95
C TYR A 42 4.29 9.02 20.87
N GLU A 43 3.01 8.96 20.52
CA GLU A 43 1.96 8.17 21.16
C GLU A 43 1.88 6.71 20.68
N GLU A 44 2.49 6.37 19.54
CA GLU A 44 2.44 5.02 18.99
C GLU A 44 3.49 4.10 19.64
N LYS A 45 3.03 3.03 20.28
CA LYS A 45 3.87 1.97 20.86
C LYS A 45 4.58 1.08 19.83
N PHE A 46 4.45 1.40 18.55
CA PHE A 46 4.97 0.60 17.45
C PHE A 46 6.23 1.24 16.88
N VAL A 47 7.22 0.41 16.54
CA VAL A 47 8.48 0.85 15.93
C VAL A 47 8.34 1.20 14.44
N SER A 48 7.24 0.76 13.83
CA SER A 48 6.94 0.96 12.42
C SER A 48 5.43 0.99 12.19
N HIS A 49 4.98 1.79 11.23
CA HIS A 49 3.60 1.85 10.77
C HIS A 49 3.55 2.02 9.27
N LEU A 50 2.51 1.44 8.69
CA LEU A 50 2.20 1.59 7.29
C LEU A 50 0.68 1.64 7.11
N GLU A 51 0.21 2.75 6.55
CA GLU A 51 -1.16 2.99 6.18
C GLU A 51 -1.26 3.09 4.66
N ILE A 52 -2.20 2.35 4.08
CA ILE A 52 -2.44 2.32 2.63
C ILE A 52 -3.89 2.71 2.39
N SER A 53 -4.11 3.88 1.79
CA SER A 53 -5.43 4.42 1.47
C SER A 53 -5.84 4.06 0.05
N PHE A 54 -6.64 2.99 -0.08
CA PHE A 54 -7.14 2.55 -1.38
C PHE A 54 -8.26 3.48 -1.90
N PRO A 55 -8.18 3.98 -3.14
CA PRO A 55 -9.21 4.84 -3.72
C PRO A 55 -10.43 4.08 -4.27
N TYR A 56 -10.44 2.76 -4.09
CA TYR A 56 -11.53 1.83 -4.47
C TYR A 56 -12.05 1.12 -3.22
N SER A 57 -13.35 0.85 -3.23
CA SER A 57 -13.95 0.00 -2.22
C SER A 57 -13.38 -1.41 -2.32
N PHE A 58 -13.07 -1.99 -1.16
CA PHE A 58 -12.53 -3.34 -1.03
C PHE A 58 -13.61 -4.39 -1.37
N ASN A 59 -13.82 -4.66 -2.66
CA ASN A 59 -14.87 -5.52 -3.19
C ASN A 59 -14.33 -6.60 -4.14
N ASP A 60 -15.19 -7.53 -4.59
CA ASP A 60 -14.79 -8.58 -5.52
C ASP A 60 -14.22 -8.07 -6.85
N GLU A 61 -14.63 -6.89 -7.32
CA GLU A 61 -14.09 -6.29 -8.54
C GLU A 61 -12.65 -5.80 -8.35
N PHE A 62 -12.34 -5.23 -7.18
CA PHE A 62 -10.96 -4.91 -6.80
C PHE A 62 -10.10 -6.16 -6.88
N PHE A 63 -10.53 -7.28 -6.31
CA PHE A 63 -9.73 -8.50 -6.32
C PHE A 63 -9.64 -9.20 -7.68
N LYS A 64 -10.69 -9.11 -8.50
CA LYS A 64 -10.64 -9.62 -9.89
C LYS A 64 -9.61 -8.86 -10.72
N TRP A 65 -9.42 -7.57 -10.45
CA TRP A 65 -8.49 -6.72 -11.18
C TRP A 65 -7.08 -6.70 -10.58
N PHE A 66 -7.00 -6.67 -9.25
CA PHE A 66 -5.75 -6.64 -8.47
C PHE A 66 -5.09 -8.01 -8.34
N ASP A 67 -5.84 -9.09 -8.59
CA ASP A 67 -5.45 -10.50 -8.39
C ASP A 67 -5.24 -10.85 -6.91
N TYR A 68 -5.99 -11.85 -6.44
CA TYR A 68 -5.89 -12.33 -5.06
C TYR A 68 -4.46 -12.77 -4.70
N LYS A 69 -3.65 -13.27 -5.65
CA LYS A 69 -2.28 -13.73 -5.36
C LYS A 69 -1.31 -12.58 -5.08
N GLU A 70 -1.43 -11.47 -5.80
CA GLU A 70 -0.56 -10.30 -5.55
C GLU A 70 -0.93 -9.64 -4.22
N TRP A 71 -2.23 -9.64 -3.86
CA TRP A 71 -2.69 -9.22 -2.54
C TRP A 71 -2.18 -10.09 -1.40
N ASP A 72 -2.23 -11.41 -1.59
CA ASP A 72 -1.76 -12.35 -0.57
C ASP A 72 -0.27 -12.18 -0.32
N ARG A 73 0.54 -12.03 -1.38
CA ARG A 73 1.97 -11.70 -1.30
C ARG A 73 2.25 -10.40 -0.55
N LEU A 74 1.47 -9.35 -0.84
CA LEU A 74 1.62 -8.05 -0.19
C LEU A 74 1.33 -8.20 1.31
N LYS A 75 0.26 -8.91 1.67
CA LYS A 75 -0.07 -9.23 3.06
C LYS A 75 1.01 -10.05 3.78
N GLU A 76 1.57 -11.06 3.13
CA GLU A 76 2.65 -11.86 3.72
C GLU A 76 3.86 -11.00 4.07
N PHE A 77 4.18 -10.01 3.24
CA PHE A 77 5.24 -9.04 3.50
C PHE A 77 4.97 -8.16 4.71
N LEU A 78 3.72 -7.74 4.89
CA LEU A 78 3.29 -6.87 6.00
C LEU A 78 3.14 -7.59 7.33
N LYS A 79 3.00 -8.92 7.33
CA LYS A 79 2.70 -9.72 8.53
C LYS A 79 3.94 -10.04 9.40
N LYS A 80 4.98 -9.22 9.33
CA LYS A 80 6.24 -9.41 10.05
C LYS A 80 6.14 -9.06 11.54
#